data_AF-A0A354BLK7-F1
#
_entry.id   AF-A0A354BLK7-F1
#
_cell.length_a   1.000
_cell.length_b   1.000
_cell.length_c   1.000
_cell.angle_alpha   90.00
_cell.angle_beta   90.00
_cell.angle_gamma   90.00
#
_symmetry.space_group_name_H-M   'P 1'
#
loop_
_entity.id
_entity.type
_entity.pdbx_description
1 polymer ?
#
loop_
_entity_poly.entity_id
_entity_poly.type
_entity_poly.pdbx_seq_one_letter_code
_entity_poly.pdbx_strand_id
1 'polypeptide(L)' 'MDLEGATFFLSRVNSIATPKPGMALWRERLFVFLSRNSQRASSFFHIPAEQVVEIGVVVEI' A
#
# COMPACT_ATOMS: atom_id res chain seq x y z
N MET A 1 -19.62 4.74 -19.45
CA MET A 1 -19.55 3.74 -18.38
C MET A 1 -19.73 4.52 -17.09
N ASP A 2 -20.82 4.30 -16.38
CA ASP A 2 -21.16 5.05 -15.18
C ASP A 2 -20.40 4.45 -13.98
N LEU A 3 -19.66 5.28 -13.25
CA LEU A 3 -18.87 4.88 -12.09
C LEU A 3 -19.64 5.05 -10.77
N GLU A 4 -20.84 5.65 -10.80
CA GLU A 4 -21.60 5.97 -9.57
C GLU A 4 -21.98 4.73 -8.74
N GLY A 5 -22.08 3.55 -9.36
CA GLY A 5 -22.34 2.28 -8.67
C GLY A 5 -21.14 1.33 -8.57
N ALA A 6 -19.94 1.76 -8.96
CA ALA A 6 -18.77 0.87 -9.01
C ALA A 6 -18.14 0.70 -7.62
N THR A 7 -17.71 -0.52 -7.30
CA THR A 7 -16.86 -0.81 -6.13
C THR A 7 -15.42 -1.00 -6.59
N PHE A 8 -14.50 -0.21 -6.03
CA PHE A 8 -13.08 -0.28 -6.31
C PHE A 8 -12.36 -1.11 -5.26
N PHE A 9 -11.71 -2.18 -5.71
CA PHE A 9 -10.85 -3.01 -4.88
C PHE A 9 -9.41 -2.56 -5.03
N LEU A 10 -8.82 -2.09 -3.93
CA LEU A 10 -7.43 -1.64 -3.90
C LEU A 10 -6.61 -2.59 -3.03
N SER A 11 -5.54 -3.15 -3.60
CA SER A 11 -4.58 -3.94 -2.82
C SER A 11 -3.54 -3.02 -2.17
N ARG A 12 -3.27 -3.24 -0.88
CA ARG A 12 -2.26 -2.53 -0.12
C ARG A 12 -1.24 -3.50 0.42
N VAL A 13 0.02 -3.33 0.03
CA VAL A 13 1.14 -4.08 0.59
C VAL A 13 1.80 -3.26 1.69
N ASN A 14 1.89 -3.84 2.89
CA ASN A 14 2.64 -3.31 4.01
C ASN A 14 3.94 -4.08 4.17
N SER A 15 5.05 -3.43 3.86
CA SER A 15 6.37 -4.05 4.01
C SER A 15 6.91 -3.89 5.43
N ILE A 16 7.58 -4.93 5.92
CA ILE A 16 8.27 -4.94 7.22
C ILE A 16 9.73 -5.36 6.99
N ALA A 17 10.66 -4.63 7.61
CA ALA A 17 12.09 -4.92 7.57
C ALA A 17 12.43 -6.12 8.47
N THR A 18 13.23 -7.06 7.99
CA THR A 18 13.59 -8.29 8.69
C THR A 18 15.10 -8.55 8.66
N PRO A 19 15.69 -9.19 9.68
CA PRO A 19 17.13 -9.51 9.67
C PRO A 19 17.47 -10.68 8.74
N LYS A 20 16.59 -11.03 7.79
CA LYS A 20 16.80 -12.16 6.89
C LYS A 20 17.93 -11.85 5.90
N PRO A 21 18.69 -12.86 5.45
CA PRO A 21 19.71 -12.65 4.42
C PRO A 21 19.08 -12.09 3.15
N GLY A 22 19.60 -10.97 2.66
CA GLY A 22 19.07 -10.30 1.47
C GLY A 22 19.56 -8.86 1.38
N MET A 23 18.74 -7.93 1.84
CA MET A 23 19.05 -6.51 1.84
C MET A 23 19.75 -6.11 3.15
N ALA A 24 20.55 -5.04 3.16
CA ALA A 24 21.07 -4.51 4.42
C ALA A 24 19.91 -3.94 5.25
N LEU A 25 19.81 -4.27 6.53
CA LEU A 25 18.69 -3.89 7.41
C LEU A 25 18.37 -2.38 7.41
N TRP A 26 19.38 -1.52 7.25
CA TRP A 26 19.17 -0.07 7.16
C TRP A 26 18.45 0.34 5.86
N ARG A 27 18.67 -0.37 4.75
CA ARG A 27 17.99 -0.14 3.47
C ARG A 27 16.54 -0.59 3.54
N GLU A 28 16.25 -1.71 4.18
CA GLU A 28 14.87 -2.17 4.39
C GLU A 28 14.09 -1.17 5.24
N ARG A 29 14.69 -0.69 6.33
CA ARG A 29 14.07 0.34 7.18
C ARG A 29 13.77 1.61 6.39
N LEU A 30 14.70 2.06 5.55
CA LEU A 30 14.50 3.21 4.67
C LEU A 30 13.37 2.95 3.67
N PHE A 31 13.33 1.77 3.04
CA PHE A 31 12.27 1.40 2.10
C PHE A 31 10.90 1.39 2.77
N VAL A 32 10.78 0.75 3.94
CA VAL A 32 9.53 0.72 4.72
C VAL A 32 9.08 2.13 5.09
N PHE A 33 10.02 2.99 5.51
CA PHE A 33 9.71 4.38 5.83
C PHE A 33 9.16 5.12 4.60
N LEU A 34 9.85 5.07 3.47
CA LEU A 34 9.41 5.75 2.24
C LEU A 34 8.07 5.20 1.73
N SER A 35 7.91 3.88 1.74
CA SER A 35 6.67 3.21 1.32
C SER A 35 5.46 3.67 2.14
N ARG A 36 5.60 3.78 3.47
CA ARG A 36 4.54 4.29 4.36
C ARG A 36 4.18 5.76 4.13
N ASN A 37 5.14 6.58 3.69
CA ASN A 37 4.93 8.00 3.41
C ASN A 37 4.38 8.27 2.00
N SER A 38 4.30 7.25 1.14
CA SER A 38 3.78 7.40 -0.21
C SER A 38 2.27 7.69 -0.22
N GLN A 39 1.82 8.50 -1.18
CA GLN A 39 0.42 8.86 -1.31
C GLN A 39 -0.44 7.62 -1.62
N ARG A 40 -1.62 7.54 -1.01
CA ARG A 40 -2.58 6.45 -1.25
C ARG A 40 -3.20 6.57 -2.65
N ALA A 41 -3.35 5.44 -3.35
CA ALA A 41 -3.99 5.40 -4.67
C ALA A 41 -5.44 5.92 -4.65
N SER A 42 -6.24 5.55 -3.66
CA SER A 42 -7.61 6.05 -3.46
C SER A 42 -7.67 7.57 -3.40
N SER A 43 -6.72 8.19 -2.68
CA SER A 43 -6.61 9.66 -2.59
C SER A 43 -6.13 10.29 -3.89
N PHE A 44 -5.19 9.65 -4.61
CA PHE A 44 -4.70 10.15 -5.91
C PHE A 44 -5.81 10.15 -6.98
N PHE A 45 -6.61 9.08 -7.03
CA PHE A 45 -7.72 8.94 -7.97
C PHE A 45 -9.03 9.59 -7.49
N HIS A 46 -9.02 10.28 -6.34
CA HIS A 46 -10.20 10.95 -5.77
C HIS A 46 -11.42 10.02 -5.63
N ILE A 47 -11.18 8.74 -5.33
CA ILE A 47 -12.26 7.75 -5.22
C ILE A 47 -13.04 8.02 -3.92
N PRO A 48 -14.37 8.16 -3.97
CA PRO A 48 -15.19 8.27 -2.77
C PRO A 48 -14.94 7.10 -1.81
N ALA A 49 -14.77 7.38 -0.53
CA ALA A 49 -14.43 6.35 0.47
C ALA A 49 -15.48 5.21 0.54
N GLU A 50 -16.73 5.53 0.23
CA GLU A 50 -17.88 4.61 0.22
C GLU A 50 -17.78 3.57 -0.91
N GLN A 51 -16.99 3.86 -1.94
CA GLN A 51 -16.78 2.98 -3.09
C GLN A 51 -15.45 2.21 -3.00
N VAL A 52 -14.68 2.34 -1.91
CA VAL A 52 -13.35 1.74 -1.78
C VAL A 52 -13.36 0.58 -0.78
N VAL A 53 -12.87 -0.58 -1.24
CA VAL A 53 -12.51 -1.71 -0.38
C VAL A 53 -11.00 -1.92 -0.47
N GLU A 54 -10.28 -1.63 0.62
CA GLU A 54 -8.84 -1.88 0.70
C GLU A 54 -8.54 -3.28 1.28
N ILE A 55 -7.74 -4.07 0.55
CA ILE A 55 -7.26 -5.38 0.99
C ILE A 55 -5.78 -5.26 1.36
N GLY A 56 -5.48 -5.35 2.65
CA GLY A 56 -4.12 -5.28 3.17
C GLY A 56 -3.42 -6.63 3.18
N VAL A 57 -2.18 -6.68 2.69
CA VAL A 57 -1.26 -7.82 2.84
C VAL A 57 0.01 -7.33 3.52
N VAL A 58 0.56 -8.14 4.42
CA VAL A 58 1.86 -7.88 5.05
C VAL A 58 2.92 -8.72 4.36
N VAL A 59 4.03 -8.09 3.98
CA VAL A 59 5.15 -8.76 3.30
C VAL A 59 6.44 -8.45 4.04
N GLU A 60 7.24 -9.48 4.26
CA GLU A 60 8.60 -9.36 4.77
C GLU A 60 9.57 -9.14 3.62
N ILE A 61 10.48 -8.19 3.80
CA ILE A 61 11.57 -7.86 2.87
C ILE A 61 12.91 -8.01 3.54
#